data_AF-A0A1F8P538-F1
#
_entry.id   AF-A0A1F8P538-F1
#
_cell.length_a   1.000
_cell.length_b   1.000
_cell.length_c   1.000
_cell.angle_alpha   90.00
_cell.angle_beta   90.00
_cell.angle_gamma   90.00
#
_symmetry.space_group_name_H-M   'P 1'
#
loop_
_entity.id
_entity.type
_entity.pdbx_description
1 polymer ?
#
loop_
_entity_poly.entity_id
_entity_poly.type
_entity_poly.pdbx_seq_one_letter_code
_entity_poly.pdbx_strand_id
1 'polypeptide(L)'
;MLYGFYAIKSKHGGEVNAIVANWISQASFKPRLIALCLQNTCYSDNLTEKGRVFAVNLFLKANVDSIKPFTKSRAKNPEKMKEAKFSEGPETGCPIL
;
A
#
# COMPACT_ATOMS: atom_id res chain seq x y z
N MET A 1 -1.40 -4.60 -21.26
CA MET A 1 -2.10 -5.26 -20.14
C MET A 1 -2.91 -4.23 -19.36
N LEU A 2 -4.10 -4.62 -18.89
CA LEU A 2 -4.98 -3.77 -18.09
C LEU A 2 -4.66 -3.98 -16.61
N TYR A 3 -4.55 -2.90 -15.85
CA TYR A 3 -4.30 -2.94 -14.42
C TYR A 3 -5.24 -1.99 -13.68
N GLY A 4 -5.55 -2.34 -12.43
CA GLY A 4 -6.14 -1.42 -11.47
C GLY A 4 -5.10 -0.49 -10.85
N PHE A 5 -5.58 0.50 -10.11
CA PHE A 5 -4.77 1.37 -9.25
C PHE A 5 -5.10 1.09 -7.79
N TYR A 6 -4.09 0.76 -7.01
CA TYR A 6 -4.24 0.33 -5.62
C TYR A 6 -3.30 1.14 -4.73
N ALA A 7 -3.73 1.46 -3.51
CA ALA A 7 -2.81 1.92 -2.48
C ALA A 7 -2.33 0.72 -1.66
N ILE A 8 -1.03 0.47 -1.72
CA ILE A 8 -0.38 -0.51 -0.86
C ILE A 8 0.13 0.21 0.38
N LYS A 9 -0.26 -0.31 1.53
CA LYS A 9 0.11 0.20 2.85
C LYS A 9 0.97 -0.81 3.56
N SER A 10 2.08 -0.37 4.15
CA SER A 10 3.01 -1.23 4.89
C SER A 10 3.34 -0.62 6.25
N LYS A 11 3.72 -1.46 7.21
CA LYS A 11 4.00 -1.09 8.60
C LYS A 11 5.11 -1.95 9.19
N HIS A 12 6.02 -1.35 9.95
CA HIS A 12 6.99 -2.04 10.79
C HIS A 12 7.56 -1.08 11.84
N GLY A 13 7.72 -1.51 13.10
CA GLY A 13 8.40 -0.72 14.13
C GLY A 13 7.83 0.67 14.40
N GLY A 14 6.51 0.85 14.25
CA GLY A 14 5.82 2.15 14.40
C GLY A 14 5.87 3.03 13.14
N GLU A 15 6.69 2.68 12.15
CA GLU A 15 6.69 3.36 10.86
C GLU A 15 5.58 2.81 9.96
N VAL A 16 4.95 3.72 9.19
CA VAL A 16 3.91 3.40 8.22
C VAL A 16 4.19 4.10 6.89
N ASN A 17 3.82 3.47 5.79
CA ASN A 17 3.93 4.07 4.46
C ASN A 17 2.75 3.69 3.56
N ALA A 18 2.57 4.49 2.50
CA ALA A 18 1.67 4.22 1.40
C ALA A 18 2.39 4.36 0.07
N ILE A 19 2.08 3.52 -0.90
CA ILE A 19 2.47 3.72 -2.31
C ILE A 19 1.28 3.39 -3.20
N VAL A 20 1.30 3.95 -4.40
CA VAL A 20 0.39 3.53 -5.46
C VAL A 20 1.08 2.44 -6.27
N ALA A 21 0.44 1.29 -6.41
CA ALA A 21 0.92 0.17 -7.22
C ALA A 21 -0.18 -0.32 -8.16
N ASN A 22 0.24 -0.90 -9.29
CA ASN A 22 -0.63 -1.48 -10.30
C ASN A 22 -0.25 -2.93 -10.65
N TRP A 23 0.98 -3.36 -10.36
CA TRP A 23 1.42 -4.75 -10.53
C TRP A 23 1.02 -5.63 -9.35
N ILE A 24 -0.26 -5.98 -9.34
CA ILE A 24 -0.88 -6.88 -8.36
C ILE A 24 -1.83 -7.84 -9.09
N SER A 25 -1.84 -9.10 -8.67
CA SER A 25 -2.77 -10.12 -9.17
C SER A 25 -3.12 -11.13 -8.10
N GLN A 26 -4.33 -11.70 -8.15
CA GLN A 26 -4.62 -12.91 -7.40
C GLN A 26 -3.73 -14.05 -7.91
N ALA A 27 -3.17 -14.82 -6.99
CA ALA A 27 -2.25 -15.91 -7.28
C ALA A 27 -2.83 -17.29 -6.92
N SER A 28 -3.81 -17.36 -6.02
CA SER A 28 -4.50 -18.61 -5.67
C SER A 28 -5.88 -18.38 -5.05
N PHE A 29 -6.76 -19.37 -5.23
CA PHE A 29 -8.06 -19.45 -4.57
C PHE A 29 -7.96 -20.09 -3.17
N LYS A 30 -7.19 -21.18 -3.04
CA LYS A 30 -6.96 -21.90 -1.79
C LYS A 30 -5.50 -22.35 -1.70
N PRO A 31 -4.69 -21.80 -0.75
CA PRO A 31 -5.03 -20.67 0.13
C PRO A 31 -5.29 -19.38 -0.65
N ARG A 32 -5.97 -18.40 -0.03
CA ARG A 32 -6.25 -17.11 -0.67
C ARG A 32 -4.95 -16.30 -0.76
N LEU A 33 -4.37 -16.20 -1.97
CA LEU A 33 -3.08 -15.54 -2.20
C LEU A 33 -3.19 -14.42 -3.22
N ILE A 34 -2.40 -13.37 -2.99
CA ILE A 34 -2.15 -12.28 -3.93
C ILE A 34 -0.64 -12.16 -4.15
N ALA A 35 -0.24 -11.85 -5.38
CA ALA A 35 1.12 -11.49 -5.75
C ALA A 35 1.17 -9.97 -5.97
N LEU A 36 2.13 -9.31 -5.33
CA LEU A 36 2.41 -7.89 -5.45
C LEU A 36 3.88 -7.71 -5.81
N CYS A 37 4.15 -6.97 -6.89
CA CYS A 37 5.51 -6.60 -7.25
C CYS A 37 5.82 -5.19 -6.72
N LEU A 38 6.92 -5.07 -5.98
CA LEU A 38 7.45 -3.82 -5.46
C LEU A 38 8.79 -3.51 -6.11
N GLN A 39 9.10 -2.23 -6.27
CA GLN A 39 10.44 -1.80 -6.66
C GLN A 39 11.37 -1.99 -5.45
N ASN A 40 12.47 -2.73 -5.62
CA ASN A 40 13.41 -3.08 -4.55
C ASN A 40 14.02 -1.87 -3.80
N THR A 41 14.01 -0.69 -4.40
CA THR A 41 14.53 0.54 -3.78
C THR A 41 13.44 1.39 -3.11
N CYS A 42 12.18 0.97 -3.18
CA CYS A 42 11.08 1.73 -2.58
C CYS A 42 10.99 1.45 -1.08
N TYR A 43 10.63 2.48 -0.32
CA TYR A 43 10.55 2.37 1.13
C TYR A 43 9.51 1.32 1.60
N SER A 44 8.44 1.11 0.82
CA SER A 44 7.44 0.08 1.14
C SER A 44 7.99 -1.35 1.02
N ASP A 45 8.98 -1.60 0.18
CA ASP A 45 9.62 -2.91 0.04
C ASP A 45 10.32 -3.27 1.36
N ASN A 46 11.17 -2.38 1.86
CA ASN A 46 11.86 -2.56 3.15
C ASN A 46 10.90 -2.76 4.33
N LEU A 47 9.81 -1.98 4.39
CA LEU A 47 8.79 -2.15 5.43
C LEU A 47 8.04 -3.47 5.30
N THR A 48 7.71 -3.90 4.08
CA THR A 48 6.97 -5.15 3.86
C THR A 48 7.86 -6.36 4.17
N GLU A 49 9.14 -6.29 3.84
CA GLU A 49 10.12 -7.33 4.14
C GLU A 49 10.29 -7.50 5.66
N LYS A 50 10.47 -6.40 6.40
CA LYS A 50 10.66 -6.43 7.87
C LYS A 50 9.37 -6.69 8.63
N GLY A 51 8.26 -6.09 8.20
CA GLY A 51 6.96 -6.18 8.87
C GLY A 51 6.20 -7.46 8.53
N ARG A 52 6.49 -8.07 7.37
CA ARG A 52 5.79 -9.26 6.82
C ARG A 52 4.28 -9.07 6.66
N VAL A 53 3.83 -7.81 6.63
CA VAL A 53 2.43 -7.42 6.50
C VAL A 53 2.29 -6.26 5.53
N PHE A 54 1.19 -6.26 4.78
CA PHE A 54 0.74 -5.13 3.98
C PHE A 54 -0.78 -5.15 3.85
N ALA A 55 -1.36 -4.00 3.47
CA ALA A 55 -2.77 -3.88 3.12
C ALA A 55 -2.93 -3.34 1.70
N VAL A 56 -3.96 -3.83 1.01
CA VAL A 56 -4.34 -3.40 -0.34
C VAL A 56 -5.64 -2.60 -0.24
N ASN A 57 -5.58 -1.33 -0.62
CA ASN A 57 -6.74 -0.45 -0.64
C ASN A 57 -7.16 -0.24 -2.10
N LEU A 58 -8.42 -0.56 -2.37
CA LEU A 58 -9.05 -0.41 -3.69
C LEU A 58 -9.58 1.02 -3.81
N PHE A 59 -9.25 1.69 -4.92
CA PHE A 59 -9.84 2.99 -5.22
C PHE A 59 -10.94 2.84 -6.27
N LEU A 60 -12.09 3.44 -5.96
CA LEU A 60 -13.14 3.64 -6.95
C LEU A 60 -12.76 4.80 -7.87
N LYS A 61 -13.22 4.76 -9.12
CA LYS A 61 -13.00 5.83 -10.11
C LYS A 61 -13.42 7.21 -9.60
N ALA A 62 -14.46 7.27 -8.75
CA ALA A 62 -14.94 8.49 -8.12
C ALA A 62 -13.94 9.12 -7.12
N ASN A 63 -12.97 8.35 -6.62
CA ASN A 63 -12.05 8.75 -5.54
C ASN A 63 -10.64 9.05 -6.08
N VAL A 64 -10.53 9.59 -7.30
CA VAL A 64 -9.21 9.84 -7.92
C VAL A 64 -8.39 10.90 -7.17
N ASP A 65 -9.06 11.83 -6.48
CA ASP A 65 -8.36 12.88 -5.74
C ASP A 65 -7.71 12.36 -4.45
N SER A 66 -8.29 11.33 -3.82
CA SER A 66 -7.73 10.75 -2.59
C SER A 66 -6.44 9.96 -2.85
N ILE A 67 -6.18 9.53 -4.10
CA ILE A 67 -4.96 8.80 -4.43
C ILE A 67 -3.77 9.74 -4.70
N LYS A 68 -4.02 10.98 -5.14
CA LYS A 68 -2.97 11.93 -5.57
C LYS A 68 -1.84 12.11 -4.54
N PRO A 69 -2.09 12.25 -3.23
CA PRO A 69 -1.02 12.39 -2.24
C PRO A 69 -0.08 11.18 -2.18
N PHE A 70 -0.58 9.99 -2.48
CA PHE A 70 0.16 8.73 -2.38
C PHE A 70 0.96 8.37 -3.63
N THR A 71 0.71 9.04 -4.77
CA THR A 71 1.44 8.84 -6.03
C THR A 71 2.89 9.29 -5.95
N LYS A 72 3.22 10.27 -5.07
CA LYS A 72 4.58 10.73 -4.85
C LYS A 72 5.33 9.76 -3.93
N SER A 73 6.58 9.43 -4.27
CA SER A 73 7.43 8.58 -3.43
C SER A 73 7.66 9.22 -2.05
N ARG A 74 7.95 8.40 -1.03
CA ARG A 74 8.26 8.92 0.32
C ARG A 74 9.44 9.89 0.29
N ALA A 75 10.44 9.65 -0.56
CA ALA A 75 11.57 10.57 -0.73
C ALA A 75 11.15 11.99 -1.16
N LYS A 76 10.05 12.13 -1.92
CA LYS A 76 9.51 13.42 -2.38
C LYS A 76 8.45 14.00 -1.46
N ASN A 77 7.77 13.16 -0.67
CA ASN A 77 6.79 13.59 0.31
C ASN A 77 6.84 12.66 1.55
N PRO A 78 7.77 12.91 2.49
CA PRO A 78 7.96 12.07 3.66
C PRO A 78 6.74 12.07 4.59
N GLU A 79 6.00 13.18 4.59
CA GLU A 79 4.91 13.48 5.52
C GLU A 79 3.52 13.09 5.00
N LYS A 80 3.43 12.46 3.83
CA LYS A 80 2.15 12.09 3.18
C LYS A 80 1.23 11.21 4.02
N MET A 81 1.77 10.57 5.05
CA MET A 81 1.02 9.74 5.99
C MET A 81 0.45 10.53 7.17
N LYS A 82 0.98 11.72 7.51
CA LYS A 82 0.51 12.54 8.64
C LYS A 82 -0.88 13.12 8.40
N GLU A 83 -1.16 13.54 7.17
CA GLU A 83 -2.45 14.13 6.79
C GLU A 83 -3.48 13.09 6.32
N ALA A 84 -3.04 11.84 6.12
CA ALA A 84 -3.91 10.77 5.68
C ALA A 84 -4.79 10.29 6.84
N LYS A 85 -6.12 10.35 6.67
CA LYS A 85 -7.05 9.63 7.54
C LYS A 85 -6.98 8.14 7.22
N PHE A 86 -6.74 7.32 8.23
CA PHE A 86 -6.75 5.86 8.11
C PHE A 86 -7.15 5.24 9.46
N SER A 87 -7.66 4.02 9.42
CA SER A 87 -7.82 3.16 10.59
C SER A 87 -6.77 2.05 10.58
N GLU A 88 -6.48 1.44 11.73
CA GLU A 88 -5.63 0.25 11.77
C GLU A 88 -6.44 -0.99 11.39
N GLY A 89 -5.86 -1.84 10.52
CA GLY A 89 -6.44 -3.13 10.17
C GLY A 89 -6.48 -4.06 11.39
N PRO A 90 -7.56 -4.83 11.60
CA PRO A 90 -7.79 -5.56 12.85
C PRO A 90 -6.74 -6.64 13.14
N GLU A 91 -6.24 -7.33 12.10
CA GLU A 91 -5.30 -8.45 12.27
C GLU A 91 -3.82 -8.03 12.13
N THR A 92 -3.53 -7.10 11.21
CA THR A 92 -2.14 -6.76 10.85
C THR A 92 -1.70 -5.41 11.40
N GLY A 93 -2.64 -4.59 11.89
CA GLY A 93 -2.40 -3.21 12.25
C GLY A 93 -1.96 -2.32 11.07
N CYS A 94 -1.96 -2.84 9.83
CA CYS A 94 -1.62 -2.05 8.66
C CYS A 94 -2.69 -0.96 8.43
N PRO A 95 -2.29 0.24 8.01
CA PRO A 95 -3.24 1.33 7.81
C PRO A 95 -4.19 1.04 6.63
N ILE A 96 -5.49 1.20 6.87
CA ILE A 96 -6.60 1.08 5.91
C ILE A 96 -7.17 2.47 5.67
N LEU A 97 -7.26 2.86 4.39
CA LEU A 97 -7.76 4.17 3.94
C LEU A 97 -9.29 4.20 3.87
#